data_AF-A0A1E4S634-F1
#
_entry.id   AF-A0A1E4S634-F1
#
_cell.length_a   1.000
_cell.length_b   1.000
_cell.length_c   1.000
_cell.angle_alpha   90.00
_cell.angle_beta   90.00
_cell.angle_gamma   90.00
#
_symmetry.space_group_name_H-M   'P 1'
#
loop_
_entity.id
_entity.type
_entity.pdbx_description
1 polymer ?
#
loop_
_entity_poly.entity_id
_entity_poly.type
_entity_poly.pdbx_seq_one_letter_code
_entity_poly.pdbx_strand_id
1 'polypeptide(L)'
;MALLQSVYHQIVKHQLIRRTIRFLPLLSLALAIGGVGWLFVLPMDGQYRNNYISENALMPSQAYSYFRESEWNILRGFRTQINGFDVDDVDGNLQSMRLWLEDIGYKTAIHECADGKKNLYAIFHSPRGDDTEAIVLGAAYESSDGALNVGGLSLSLALARYFRRWIVWSKNIIIVIPQDPNESLREWVNAYHSNLDLTGGTIEAAIMMDYPSNTDNFEYVELYYEGLNGQLPNLDLVNTAVWVTEHEGPRVSIQGTKQQDLYTNDYWSRLRILTHGIISLATAGVRKGHGNEAFSGYRIQAITLKAIGRTGPYDITVFGRIPEAVFRSVNNLLEKFHQSFFFYLLLAPRHFVSFGTYLPSSGALVISYILASLHKVFNSQFEVSYLLGFAIQSSLIFATTVVIGFFISLLAPLLPIVISYGLIAVFTLVSFTPLLVRVEGKKELVPLLRSTAILFFSTVMSSLQVLNFSLTFSMGLFALPLTFVNDSFPQWLNCLCLLVSNPFVLAIPLSTDFDGGLQELLHGLLTGWKVFNSQTWIVVSIGWLPTWLTVLYSVLLKDSSRSTEDPKKAE
;
A
#
# COMPACT_ATOMS: atom_id res chain seq x y z
N MET A 1 39.60 -10.97 32.44
CA MET A 1 40.81 -10.48 31.75
C MET A 1 41.52 -11.59 30.97
N ALA A 2 42.01 -12.66 31.60
CA ALA A 2 42.76 -13.74 30.91
C ALA A 2 41.98 -14.46 29.80
N LEU A 3 40.68 -14.74 29.98
CA LEU A 3 39.82 -15.33 28.94
C LEU A 3 39.68 -14.43 27.71
N LEU A 4 39.45 -13.13 27.91
CA LEU A 4 39.39 -12.14 26.82
C LEU A 4 40.71 -12.02 26.06
N GLN A 5 41.84 -12.09 26.77
CA GLN A 5 43.18 -12.05 26.18
C GLN A 5 43.51 -13.34 25.40
N SER A 6 43.02 -14.49 25.88
CA SER A 6 43.12 -15.79 25.20
C SER A 6 42.31 -15.80 23.90
N VAL A 7 41.06 -15.32 23.97
CA VAL A 7 40.16 -15.16 22.82
C VAL A 7 40.78 -14.19 21.81
N TYR A 8 41.32 -13.05 22.26
CA TYR A 8 42.02 -12.10 21.39
C TYR A 8 43.25 -12.73 20.69
N HIS A 9 44.09 -13.46 21.42
CA HIS A 9 45.23 -14.17 20.84
C HIS A 9 44.80 -15.20 19.80
N GLN A 10 43.71 -15.93 20.04
CA GLN A 10 43.17 -16.93 19.13
C GLN A 10 42.56 -16.29 17.87
N ILE A 11 41.91 -15.13 18.01
CA ILE A 11 41.39 -14.31 16.91
C ILE A 11 42.52 -13.80 15.99
N VAL A 12 43.58 -13.28 16.58
CA VAL A 12 44.75 -12.78 15.84
C VAL A 12 45.53 -13.93 15.19
N LYS A 13 45.78 -15.03 15.92
CA LYS A 13 46.52 -16.20 15.46
C LYS A 13 45.87 -16.88 14.25
N HIS A 14 44.54 -16.94 14.18
CA HIS A 14 43.81 -17.57 13.08
C HIS A 14 43.38 -16.59 11.97
N GLN A 15 43.80 -15.31 12.02
CA GLN A 15 43.36 -14.24 11.12
C GLN A 15 41.82 -14.20 10.97
N LEU A 16 41.10 -14.49 12.07
CA LEU A 16 39.65 -14.69 12.02
C LEU A 16 38.93 -13.43 11.54
N ILE A 17 39.41 -12.24 11.94
CA ILE A 17 38.86 -10.94 11.51
C ILE A 17 38.93 -10.78 9.98
N ARG A 18 40.04 -11.15 9.34
CA ARG A 18 40.19 -11.00 7.89
C ARG A 18 39.34 -12.02 7.13
N ARG A 19 39.16 -13.22 7.70
CA ARG A 19 38.27 -14.24 7.15
C ARG A 19 36.79 -13.85 7.29
N THR A 20 36.38 -13.31 8.43
CA THR A 20 35.00 -12.85 8.63
C THR A 20 34.68 -11.69 7.68
N ILE A 21 35.56 -10.70 7.52
CA ILE A 21 35.39 -9.58 6.58
C ILE A 21 35.21 -10.06 5.13
N ARG A 22 35.94 -11.11 4.71
CA ARG A 22 35.76 -11.73 3.38
C ARG A 22 34.47 -12.52 3.23
N PHE A 23 33.91 -13.02 4.33
CA PHE A 23 32.67 -13.80 4.35
C PHE A 23 31.41 -12.93 4.46
N LEU A 24 31.53 -11.68 4.92
CA LEU A 24 30.44 -10.70 5.02
C LEU A 24 29.55 -10.58 3.76
N PRO A 25 30.06 -10.50 2.51
CA PRO A 25 29.21 -10.36 1.34
C PRO A 25 28.41 -11.64 1.06
N LEU A 26 28.99 -12.81 1.34
CA LEU A 26 28.27 -14.09 1.23
C LEU A 26 27.17 -14.18 2.30
N LEU A 27 27.45 -13.75 3.53
CA LEU A 27 26.47 -13.71 4.60
C LEU A 27 25.34 -12.72 4.30
N SER A 28 25.66 -11.53 3.81
CA SER A 28 24.71 -10.52 3.35
C SER A 28 23.81 -11.09 2.25
N LEU A 29 24.38 -11.73 1.22
CA LEU A 29 23.62 -12.35 0.16
C LEU A 29 22.75 -13.52 0.67
N ALA A 30 23.29 -14.37 1.55
CA ALA A 30 22.55 -15.48 2.14
C ALA A 30 21.35 -15.00 2.97
N LEU A 31 21.50 -13.90 3.71
CA LEU A 31 20.39 -13.28 4.45
C LEU A 31 19.36 -12.64 3.52
N ALA A 32 19.78 -12.02 2.42
CA ALA A 32 18.84 -11.48 1.45
C ALA A 32 18.05 -12.60 0.76
N ILE A 33 18.72 -13.67 0.32
CA ILE A 33 18.07 -14.86 -0.24
C ILE A 33 17.18 -15.52 0.81
N GLY A 34 17.62 -15.63 2.06
CA GLY A 34 16.83 -16.16 3.16
C GLY A 34 15.57 -15.32 3.43
N GLY A 35 15.69 -13.99 3.38
CA GLY A 35 14.57 -13.07 3.53
C GLY A 35 13.53 -13.23 2.43
N VAL A 36 13.97 -13.26 1.17
CA VAL A 36 13.08 -13.51 0.02
C VAL A 36 12.50 -14.93 0.07
N GLY A 37 13.34 -15.93 0.36
CA GLY A 37 12.96 -17.33 0.55
C GLY A 37 11.90 -17.52 1.63
N TRP A 38 11.91 -16.70 2.67
CA TRP A 38 10.92 -16.74 3.75
C TRP A 38 9.49 -16.49 3.23
N LEU A 39 9.29 -15.63 2.22
CA LEU A 39 7.97 -15.43 1.62
C LEU A 39 7.44 -16.69 0.93
N PHE A 40 8.32 -17.56 0.42
CA PHE A 40 7.91 -18.85 -0.15
C PHE A 40 7.57 -19.88 0.91
N VAL A 41 8.01 -19.67 2.16
CA VAL A 41 7.67 -20.53 3.30
C VAL A 41 6.29 -20.17 3.87
N LEU A 42 5.89 -18.90 3.85
CA LEU A 42 4.62 -18.45 4.44
C LEU A 42 3.36 -19.19 3.92
N PRO A 43 3.24 -19.52 2.61
CA PRO A 43 2.09 -20.25 2.08
C PRO A 43 2.14 -21.77 2.36
N MET A 44 3.18 -22.29 2.99
CA MET A 44 3.27 -23.71 3.35
C MET A 44 2.32 -24.04 4.51
N ASP A 45 1.81 -25.27 4.49
CA ASP A 45 0.90 -25.76 5.54
C ASP A 45 1.60 -25.72 6.91
N GLY A 46 0.89 -25.18 7.91
CA GLY A 46 1.40 -24.99 9.26
C GLY A 46 2.07 -23.63 9.53
N GLN A 47 2.33 -22.81 8.50
CA GLN A 47 2.90 -21.45 8.68
C GLN A 47 1.85 -20.34 8.80
N TYR A 48 0.62 -20.61 8.33
CA TYR A 48 -0.50 -19.69 8.42
C TYR A 48 -1.56 -20.18 9.41
N ARG A 49 -2.49 -19.29 9.77
CA ARG A 49 -3.59 -19.56 10.69
C ARG A 49 -4.92 -19.49 9.96
N ASN A 50 -5.88 -20.26 10.44
CA ASN A 50 -7.27 -20.10 10.03
C ASN A 50 -7.83 -18.82 10.62
N ASN A 51 -8.69 -18.14 9.86
CA ASN A 51 -9.37 -16.96 10.32
C ASN A 51 -10.36 -17.34 11.43
N TYR A 52 -10.45 -16.49 12.44
CA TYR A 52 -11.40 -16.58 13.53
C TYR A 52 -11.85 -15.17 13.90
N ILE A 53 -12.92 -15.07 14.66
CA ILE A 53 -13.42 -13.79 15.15
C ILE A 53 -13.02 -13.70 16.61
N SER A 54 -12.21 -12.70 16.93
CA SER A 54 -11.69 -12.52 18.28
C SER A 54 -12.73 -11.84 19.16
N GLU A 55 -13.43 -10.86 18.60
CA GLU A 55 -14.47 -10.10 19.28
C GLU A 55 -15.80 -10.86 19.30
N ASN A 56 -16.18 -11.34 20.49
CA ASN A 56 -17.39 -12.13 20.69
C ASN A 56 -18.67 -11.35 20.36
N ALA A 57 -18.64 -10.01 20.47
CA ALA A 57 -19.81 -9.17 20.21
C ALA A 57 -20.21 -9.12 18.72
N LEU A 58 -19.28 -9.37 17.79
CA LEU A 58 -19.55 -9.26 16.35
C LEU A 58 -20.60 -10.24 15.86
N MET A 59 -20.63 -11.47 16.41
CA MET A 59 -21.72 -12.45 16.18
C MET A 59 -22.21 -12.51 14.71
N PRO A 60 -21.32 -12.75 13.72
CA PRO A 60 -21.71 -12.66 12.30
C PRO A 60 -22.79 -13.68 11.95
N SER A 61 -23.74 -13.26 11.11
CA SER A 61 -24.80 -14.12 10.58
C SER A 61 -25.66 -14.84 11.63
N GLN A 62 -25.71 -14.36 12.89
CA GLN A 62 -26.59 -14.95 13.90
C GLN A 62 -28.06 -14.57 13.70
N ALA A 63 -28.33 -13.40 13.12
CA ALA A 63 -29.67 -12.91 12.86
C ALA A 63 -30.02 -13.03 11.38
N TYR A 64 -31.19 -13.61 11.07
CA TYR A 64 -31.69 -13.69 9.70
C TYR A 64 -31.91 -12.29 9.11
N SER A 65 -31.39 -12.08 7.90
CA SER A 65 -31.68 -10.89 7.10
C SER A 65 -33.01 -11.03 6.37
N TYR A 66 -33.84 -9.99 6.47
CA TYR A 66 -35.16 -9.92 5.83
C TYR A 66 -35.13 -9.08 4.54
N PHE A 67 -33.95 -8.66 4.09
CA PHE A 67 -33.78 -7.97 2.81
C PHE A 67 -33.93 -8.97 1.64
N ARG A 68 -35.18 -9.28 1.30
CA ARG A 68 -35.58 -10.31 0.32
C ARG A 68 -36.64 -9.77 -0.65
N GLU A 69 -37.53 -10.63 -1.15
CA GLU A 69 -38.49 -10.43 -2.24
C GLU A 69 -39.21 -9.07 -2.26
N SER A 70 -39.69 -8.56 -1.12
CA SER A 70 -40.35 -7.24 -1.08
C SER A 70 -39.39 -6.08 -1.34
N GLU A 71 -38.17 -6.17 -0.80
CA GLU A 71 -37.14 -5.15 -0.96
C GLU A 71 -36.56 -5.17 -2.37
N TRP A 72 -36.61 -6.31 -3.07
CA TRP A 72 -36.24 -6.42 -4.47
C TRP A 72 -37.04 -5.47 -5.38
N ASN A 73 -38.35 -5.35 -5.16
CA ASN A 73 -39.19 -4.42 -5.93
C ASN A 73 -38.81 -2.95 -5.68
N ILE A 74 -38.48 -2.61 -4.44
CA ILE A 74 -38.06 -1.27 -4.04
C ILE A 74 -36.72 -0.92 -4.69
N LEU A 75 -35.77 -1.85 -4.60
CA LEU A 75 -34.46 -1.74 -5.21
C LEU A 75 -34.58 -1.53 -6.72
N ARG A 76 -35.41 -2.31 -7.40
CA ARG A 76 -35.64 -2.18 -8.84
C ARG A 76 -36.20 -0.79 -9.17
N GLY A 77 -37.12 -0.27 -8.35
CA GLY A 77 -37.65 1.08 -8.50
C GLY A 77 -36.54 2.13 -8.50
N PHE A 78 -35.66 2.12 -7.48
CA PHE A 78 -34.51 3.02 -7.44
C PHE A 78 -33.58 2.82 -8.64
N ARG A 79 -33.31 1.56 -9.02
CA ARG A 79 -32.45 1.27 -10.16
C ARG A 79 -33.02 1.82 -11.47
N THR A 80 -34.32 1.70 -11.71
CA THR A 80 -34.97 2.27 -12.90
C THR A 80 -34.82 3.79 -12.94
N GLN A 81 -34.92 4.48 -11.80
CA GLN A 81 -34.69 5.93 -11.74
C GLN A 81 -33.22 6.28 -12.04
N ILE A 82 -32.28 5.58 -11.41
CA ILE A 82 -30.84 5.82 -11.60
C ILE A 82 -30.40 5.51 -13.04
N ASN A 83 -30.97 4.49 -13.68
CA ASN A 83 -30.72 4.22 -15.09
C ASN A 83 -31.24 5.33 -16.02
N GLY A 84 -32.23 6.10 -15.57
CA GLY A 84 -32.77 7.24 -16.32
C GLY A 84 -31.99 8.54 -16.09
N PHE A 85 -30.97 8.54 -15.22
CA PHE A 85 -30.14 9.70 -14.98
C PHE A 85 -29.32 10.08 -16.20
N ASP A 86 -29.23 11.39 -16.45
CA ASP A 86 -28.23 11.93 -17.35
C ASP A 86 -26.88 11.86 -16.64
N VAL A 87 -25.93 11.08 -17.16
CA VAL A 87 -24.65 10.82 -16.50
C VAL A 87 -23.87 12.12 -16.28
N ASP A 88 -24.07 13.10 -17.17
CA ASP A 88 -23.38 14.40 -17.14
C ASP A 88 -23.97 15.37 -16.10
N ASP A 89 -25.26 15.22 -15.72
CA ASP A 89 -25.92 16.05 -14.70
C ASP A 89 -25.76 15.47 -13.28
N VAL A 90 -24.51 15.36 -12.83
CA VAL A 90 -24.18 14.83 -11.49
C VAL A 90 -24.89 15.63 -10.40
N ASP A 91 -24.95 16.96 -10.54
CA ASP A 91 -25.58 17.85 -9.57
C ASP A 91 -27.09 17.58 -9.44
N GLY A 92 -27.82 17.52 -10.56
CA GLY A 92 -29.26 17.21 -10.56
C GLY A 92 -29.55 15.82 -10.01
N ASN A 93 -28.69 14.84 -10.33
CA ASN A 93 -28.82 13.46 -9.83
C ASN A 93 -28.58 13.36 -8.32
N LEU A 94 -27.54 14.04 -7.80
CA LEU A 94 -27.28 14.11 -6.36
C LEU A 94 -28.44 14.81 -5.62
N GLN A 95 -29.01 15.88 -6.17
CA GLN A 95 -30.19 16.53 -5.58
C GLN A 95 -31.42 15.62 -5.59
N SER A 96 -31.63 14.85 -6.65
CA SER A 96 -32.73 13.86 -6.72
C SER A 96 -32.58 12.79 -5.64
N MET A 97 -31.38 12.23 -5.47
CA MET A 97 -31.08 11.25 -4.42
C MET A 97 -31.17 11.86 -3.02
N ARG A 98 -30.80 13.13 -2.85
CA ARG A 98 -30.96 13.87 -1.60
C ARG A 98 -32.43 13.94 -1.19
N LEU A 99 -33.32 14.32 -2.12
CA LEU A 99 -34.76 14.37 -1.85
C LEU A 99 -35.32 13.00 -1.45
N TRP A 100 -34.88 11.92 -2.11
CA TRP A 100 -35.29 10.57 -1.72
C TRP A 100 -34.84 10.20 -0.31
N LEU A 101 -33.64 10.59 0.11
CA LEU A 101 -33.13 10.33 1.48
C LEU A 101 -33.86 11.19 2.52
N GLU A 102 -34.20 12.44 2.19
CA GLU A 102 -35.04 13.31 3.03
C GLU A 102 -36.44 12.71 3.22
N ASP A 103 -37.08 12.22 2.14
CA ASP A 103 -38.38 11.55 2.18
C ASP A 103 -38.37 10.26 3.01
N ILE A 104 -37.26 9.52 3.00
CA ILE A 104 -37.05 8.37 3.90
C ILE A 104 -36.94 8.82 5.37
N GLY A 105 -36.49 10.06 5.62
CA GLY A 105 -36.36 10.64 6.95
C GLY A 105 -34.92 10.75 7.46
N TYR A 106 -33.93 10.80 6.58
CA TYR A 106 -32.54 11.13 6.91
C TYR A 106 -32.32 12.64 6.92
N LYS A 107 -31.39 13.12 7.76
CA LYS A 107 -30.88 14.49 7.66
C LYS A 107 -29.78 14.51 6.60
N THR A 108 -29.94 15.27 5.53
CA THR A 108 -29.02 15.27 4.40
C THR A 108 -28.22 16.56 4.31
N ALA A 109 -27.05 16.48 3.69
CA ALA A 109 -26.26 17.63 3.29
C ALA A 109 -25.39 17.27 2.06
N ILE A 110 -24.98 18.29 1.32
CA ILE A 110 -24.05 18.15 0.20
C ILE A 110 -22.77 18.90 0.58
N HIS A 111 -21.66 18.18 0.57
CA HIS A 111 -20.33 18.74 0.78
C HIS A 111 -19.71 19.06 -0.59
N GLU A 112 -19.31 20.31 -0.78
CA GLU A 112 -18.58 20.76 -1.97
C GLU A 112 -17.07 20.62 -1.74
N CYS A 113 -16.41 19.85 -2.60
CA CYS A 113 -14.97 19.62 -2.61
C CYS A 113 -14.23 20.84 -3.18
N ALA A 114 -12.92 20.94 -2.91
CA ALA A 114 -12.10 22.04 -3.41
C ALA A 114 -12.05 22.10 -4.95
N ASP A 115 -12.13 20.94 -5.61
CA ASP A 115 -12.13 20.80 -7.07
C ASP A 115 -13.52 20.97 -7.70
N GLY A 116 -14.53 21.37 -6.92
CA GLY A 116 -15.91 21.58 -7.39
C GLY A 116 -16.77 20.31 -7.46
N LYS A 117 -16.19 19.13 -7.21
CA LYS A 117 -16.93 17.87 -7.03
C LYS A 117 -17.83 17.95 -5.80
N LYS A 118 -18.89 17.12 -5.76
CA LYS A 118 -19.84 17.13 -4.64
C LYS A 118 -20.03 15.75 -4.05
N ASN A 119 -20.16 15.70 -2.72
CA ASN A 119 -20.48 14.49 -1.97
C ASN A 119 -21.82 14.67 -1.28
N LEU A 120 -22.79 13.84 -1.63
CA LEU A 120 -24.03 13.74 -0.86
C LEU A 120 -23.78 12.84 0.34
N TYR A 121 -24.21 13.29 1.52
CA TYR A 121 -24.26 12.42 2.69
C TYR A 121 -25.53 12.65 3.50
N ALA A 122 -25.94 11.61 4.21
CA ALA A 122 -27.19 11.59 4.95
C ALA A 122 -27.02 10.82 6.25
N ILE A 123 -27.57 11.35 7.34
CA ILE A 123 -27.40 10.80 8.69
C ILE A 123 -28.76 10.39 9.26
N PHE A 124 -28.85 9.14 9.67
CA PHE A 124 -29.91 8.61 10.50
C PHE A 124 -29.39 8.42 11.93
N HIS A 125 -29.93 9.24 12.84
CA HIS A 125 -29.66 9.15 14.26
C HIS A 125 -30.46 7.99 14.83
N SER A 126 -29.76 7.05 15.46
CA SER A 126 -30.33 5.80 15.92
C SER A 126 -31.25 6.05 17.12
N PRO A 127 -32.43 5.41 17.19
CA PRO A 127 -33.38 5.66 18.27
C PRO A 127 -32.94 5.07 19.62
N ARG A 128 -31.93 4.19 19.65
CA ARG A 128 -31.45 3.49 20.85
C ARG A 128 -30.03 3.86 21.25
N GLY A 129 -29.32 4.66 20.45
CA GLY A 129 -27.95 5.07 20.72
C GLY A 129 -27.88 6.47 21.32
N ASP A 130 -26.72 6.80 21.90
CA ASP A 130 -26.44 8.10 22.52
C ASP A 130 -25.91 9.13 21.50
N ASP A 131 -26.08 8.89 20.20
CA ASP A 131 -25.56 9.70 19.09
C ASP A 131 -24.03 9.91 19.07
N THR A 132 -23.27 9.05 19.74
CA THR A 132 -21.80 9.16 19.87
C THR A 132 -21.00 8.36 18.86
N GLU A 133 -21.61 7.34 18.24
CA GLU A 133 -20.96 6.37 17.36
C GLU A 133 -21.73 6.19 16.06
N ALA A 134 -21.02 6.00 14.96
CA ALA A 134 -21.61 5.86 13.63
C ALA A 134 -20.98 4.72 12.80
N ILE A 135 -21.77 4.19 11.87
CA ILE A 135 -21.37 3.25 10.83
C ILE A 135 -21.71 3.87 9.47
N VAL A 136 -20.78 3.80 8.52
CA VAL A 136 -20.94 4.39 7.18
C VAL A 136 -21.28 3.30 6.16
N LEU A 137 -22.34 3.51 5.38
CA LEU A 137 -22.63 2.77 4.15
C LEU A 137 -22.36 3.72 2.99
N GLY A 138 -21.45 3.36 2.10
CA GLY A 138 -21.12 4.21 0.97
C GLY A 138 -21.33 3.54 -0.37
N ALA A 139 -21.71 4.31 -1.38
CA ALA A 139 -21.58 3.92 -2.78
C ALA A 139 -21.20 5.17 -3.58
N ALA A 140 -20.02 5.16 -4.19
CA ALA A 140 -19.61 6.25 -5.06
C ALA A 140 -20.51 6.31 -6.30
N TYR A 141 -20.78 7.52 -6.79
CA TYR A 141 -21.54 7.75 -8.01
C TYR A 141 -20.84 7.09 -9.21
N GLU A 142 -19.55 7.35 -9.34
CA GLU A 142 -18.66 6.59 -10.22
C GLU A 142 -18.06 5.38 -9.48
N SER A 143 -18.15 4.21 -10.09
CA SER A 143 -17.49 2.98 -9.63
C SER A 143 -15.97 3.11 -9.70
N SER A 144 -15.23 2.19 -9.05
CA SER A 144 -13.78 2.08 -9.24
C SER A 144 -13.42 2.00 -10.73
N ASP A 145 -14.26 1.35 -11.53
CA ASP A 145 -14.03 1.14 -12.97
C ASP A 145 -14.36 2.38 -13.83
N GLY A 146 -14.83 3.47 -13.21
CA GLY A 146 -15.20 4.72 -13.91
C GLY A 146 -16.58 4.69 -14.58
N ALA A 147 -17.32 3.60 -14.48
CA ALA A 147 -18.71 3.52 -14.89
C ALA A 147 -19.66 4.01 -13.78
N LEU A 148 -20.89 4.40 -14.14
CA LEU A 148 -21.94 4.71 -13.17
C LEU A 148 -22.23 3.48 -12.28
N ASN A 149 -22.17 3.66 -10.96
CA ASN A 149 -22.36 2.59 -9.98
C ASN A 149 -23.86 2.28 -9.73
N VAL A 150 -24.58 1.90 -10.78
CA VAL A 150 -26.04 1.73 -10.77
C VAL A 150 -26.50 0.77 -9.67
N GLY A 151 -25.87 -0.40 -9.58
CA GLY A 151 -26.19 -1.42 -8.58
C GLY A 151 -25.85 -0.98 -7.16
N GLY A 152 -24.68 -0.36 -6.95
CA GLY A 152 -24.25 0.13 -5.65
C GLY A 152 -25.13 1.27 -5.13
N LEU A 153 -25.46 2.26 -5.97
CA LEU A 153 -26.34 3.38 -5.62
C LEU A 153 -27.76 2.91 -5.30
N SER A 154 -28.35 2.06 -6.16
CA SER A 154 -29.70 1.53 -5.94
C SER A 154 -29.80 0.69 -4.66
N LEU A 155 -28.76 -0.09 -4.35
CA LEU A 155 -28.66 -0.83 -3.09
C LEU A 155 -28.50 0.09 -1.89
N SER A 156 -27.64 1.11 -1.95
CA SER A 156 -27.43 2.05 -0.85
C SER A 156 -28.74 2.74 -0.45
N LEU A 157 -29.52 3.19 -1.43
CA LEU A 157 -30.81 3.83 -1.19
C LEU A 157 -31.88 2.86 -0.67
N ALA A 158 -31.93 1.64 -1.23
CA ALA A 158 -32.84 0.61 -0.74
C ALA A 158 -32.51 0.19 0.70
N LEU A 159 -31.22 0.02 1.02
CA LEU A 159 -30.73 -0.27 2.36
C LEU A 159 -30.98 0.89 3.32
N ALA A 160 -30.80 2.14 2.89
CA ALA A 160 -31.12 3.31 3.71
C ALA A 160 -32.58 3.30 4.17
N ARG A 161 -33.50 3.00 3.24
CA ARG A 161 -34.93 2.82 3.55
C ARG A 161 -35.18 1.63 4.47
N TYR A 162 -34.53 0.49 4.21
CA TYR A 162 -34.66 -0.70 5.04
C TYR A 162 -34.16 -0.44 6.47
N PHE A 163 -32.98 0.15 6.65
CA PHE A 163 -32.40 0.49 7.95
C PHE A 163 -33.30 1.42 8.76
N ARG A 164 -33.90 2.42 8.11
CA ARG A 164 -34.84 3.35 8.77
C ARG A 164 -36.08 2.65 9.34
N ARG A 165 -36.55 1.56 8.72
CA ARG A 165 -37.72 0.80 9.20
C ARG A 165 -37.40 -0.06 10.42
N TRP A 166 -36.13 -0.39 10.64
CA TRP A 166 -35.69 -1.26 11.71
C TRP A 166 -35.23 -0.45 12.94
N ILE A 167 -35.67 -0.86 14.13
CA ILE A 167 -35.41 -0.13 15.40
C ILE A 167 -34.29 -0.83 16.20
N VAL A 168 -33.41 -1.60 15.54
CA VAL A 168 -32.37 -2.40 16.22
C VAL A 168 -31.04 -1.68 16.38
N TRP A 169 -30.87 -0.54 15.70
CA TRP A 169 -29.62 0.19 15.63
C TRP A 169 -29.33 0.94 16.93
N SER A 170 -28.12 0.74 17.45
CA SER A 170 -27.52 1.43 18.60
C SER A 170 -26.45 2.43 18.16
N LYS A 171 -26.02 2.39 16.90
CA LYS A 171 -25.10 3.33 16.28
C LYS A 171 -25.81 4.09 15.16
N ASN A 172 -25.39 5.33 14.97
CA ASN A 172 -25.88 6.18 13.89
C ASN A 172 -25.47 5.60 12.54
N ILE A 173 -26.32 5.79 11.54
CA ILE A 173 -26.06 5.30 10.19
C ILE A 173 -25.84 6.49 9.28
N ILE A 174 -24.70 6.50 8.60
CA ILE A 174 -24.35 7.51 7.63
C ILE A 174 -24.39 6.87 6.25
N ILE A 175 -25.20 7.40 5.35
CA ILE A 175 -25.15 7.08 3.93
C ILE A 175 -24.26 8.11 3.26
N VAL A 176 -23.24 7.68 2.53
CA VAL A 176 -22.35 8.57 1.78
C VAL A 176 -22.33 8.20 0.30
N ILE A 177 -22.62 9.17 -0.55
CA ILE A 177 -22.60 9.05 -2.01
C ILE A 177 -21.61 10.10 -2.51
N PRO A 178 -20.30 9.77 -2.51
CA PRO A 178 -19.30 10.64 -3.08
C PRO A 178 -19.34 10.57 -4.61
N GLN A 179 -18.87 11.62 -5.29
CA GLN A 179 -18.79 11.59 -6.76
C GLN A 179 -17.81 10.52 -7.26
N ASP A 180 -16.65 10.42 -6.61
CA ASP A 180 -15.63 9.39 -6.87
C ASP A 180 -15.20 8.68 -5.56
N PRO A 181 -14.74 7.41 -5.64
CA PRO A 181 -14.36 6.63 -4.46
C PRO A 181 -13.02 7.08 -3.84
N ASN A 182 -12.36 8.08 -4.40
CA ASN A 182 -10.98 8.42 -4.11
C ASN A 182 -10.89 9.79 -3.42
N GLU A 183 -10.55 10.81 -4.19
CA GLU A 183 -10.30 12.17 -3.73
C GLU A 183 -11.55 12.78 -3.13
N SER A 184 -12.69 12.65 -3.81
CA SER A 184 -13.95 13.23 -3.34
C SER A 184 -14.37 12.61 -2.01
N LEU A 185 -14.31 11.28 -1.88
CA LEU A 185 -14.59 10.60 -0.63
C LEU A 185 -13.58 11.00 0.47
N ARG A 186 -12.29 11.09 0.15
CA ARG A 186 -11.23 11.48 1.10
C ARG A 186 -11.45 12.89 1.65
N GLU A 187 -11.82 13.84 0.80
CA GLU A 187 -12.17 15.19 1.24
C GLU A 187 -13.36 15.20 2.18
N TRP A 188 -14.41 14.42 1.91
CA TRP A 188 -15.53 14.30 2.83
C TRP A 188 -15.10 13.70 4.18
N VAL A 189 -14.27 12.65 4.19
CA VAL A 189 -13.75 12.07 5.45
C VAL A 189 -12.94 13.11 6.23
N ASN A 190 -12.11 13.91 5.56
CA ASN A 190 -11.34 15.00 6.18
C ASN A 190 -12.26 16.09 6.74
N ALA A 191 -13.27 16.51 5.97
CA ALA A 191 -14.24 17.53 6.36
C ALA A 191 -15.08 17.07 7.57
N TYR A 192 -15.47 15.79 7.60
CA TYR A 192 -16.23 15.18 8.71
C TYR A 192 -15.52 15.32 10.06
N HIS A 193 -14.19 15.26 10.09
CA HIS A 193 -13.40 15.36 11.31
C HIS A 193 -12.91 16.77 11.63
N SER A 194 -13.16 17.75 10.76
CA SER A 194 -12.66 19.12 10.92
C SER A 194 -13.78 20.14 11.06
N ASN A 195 -14.64 20.24 10.04
CA ASN A 195 -15.43 21.45 9.80
C ASN A 195 -16.89 21.19 9.38
N LEU A 196 -17.37 19.94 9.33
CA LEU A 196 -18.78 19.67 9.01
C LEU A 196 -19.68 19.87 10.24
N ASP A 197 -20.75 20.66 10.07
CA ASP A 197 -21.75 20.89 11.12
C ASP A 197 -22.62 19.65 11.35
N LEU A 198 -23.02 18.98 10.27
CA LEU A 198 -23.83 17.76 10.33
C LEU A 198 -22.90 16.55 10.47
N THR A 199 -22.75 16.06 11.70
CA THR A 199 -22.02 14.83 12.04
C THR A 199 -22.91 13.88 12.84
N GLY A 200 -22.57 12.59 12.82
CA GLY A 200 -23.34 11.52 13.45
C GLY A 200 -22.61 10.84 14.61
N GLY A 201 -21.54 11.44 15.14
CA GLY A 201 -20.65 10.83 16.12
C GLY A 201 -19.37 10.25 15.49
N THR A 202 -18.57 9.52 16.27
CA THR A 202 -17.32 8.94 15.78
C THR A 202 -17.59 7.73 14.91
N ILE A 203 -17.03 7.71 13.69
CA ILE A 203 -17.21 6.60 12.77
C ILE A 203 -16.35 5.41 13.22
N GLU A 204 -16.96 4.24 13.35
CA GLU A 204 -16.23 3.01 13.72
C GLU A 204 -15.84 2.18 12.50
N ALA A 205 -16.80 1.98 11.59
CA ALA A 205 -16.60 1.21 10.39
C ALA A 205 -17.26 1.87 9.18
N ALA A 206 -16.69 1.61 8.01
CA ALA A 206 -17.22 2.01 6.72
C ALA A 206 -17.28 0.82 5.78
N ILE A 207 -18.46 0.58 5.18
CA ILE A 207 -18.67 -0.46 4.19
C ILE A 207 -19.05 0.24 2.88
N MET A 208 -18.14 0.19 1.92
CA MET A 208 -18.35 0.72 0.58
C MET A 208 -18.92 -0.36 -0.33
N MET A 209 -19.85 0.01 -1.20
CA MET A 209 -20.49 -0.87 -2.18
C MET A 209 -20.11 -0.43 -3.59
N ASP A 210 -19.62 -1.40 -4.36
CA ASP A 210 -19.29 -1.22 -5.76
C ASP A 210 -20.00 -2.28 -6.60
N TYR A 211 -20.97 -1.87 -7.40
CA TYR A 211 -21.66 -2.74 -8.34
C TYR A 211 -22.08 -1.95 -9.58
N PRO A 212 -21.19 -1.79 -10.57
CA PRO A 212 -21.47 -1.00 -11.77
C PRO A 212 -22.49 -1.65 -12.71
N SER A 213 -22.86 -2.92 -12.48
CA SER A 213 -23.81 -3.61 -13.36
C SER A 213 -25.25 -3.15 -13.13
N ASN A 214 -26.01 -3.13 -14.22
CA ASN A 214 -27.47 -2.96 -14.19
C ASN A 214 -28.20 -4.32 -14.06
N THR A 215 -27.48 -5.44 -14.06
CA THR A 215 -28.08 -6.78 -13.96
C THR A 215 -28.53 -7.11 -12.54
N ASP A 216 -29.57 -7.94 -12.43
CA ASP A 216 -30.01 -8.47 -11.14
C ASP A 216 -29.06 -9.54 -10.58
N ASN A 217 -28.16 -10.08 -11.41
CA ASN A 217 -27.37 -11.26 -11.08
C ASN A 217 -25.88 -11.00 -11.09
N PHE A 218 -25.16 -11.63 -10.15
CA PHE A 218 -23.70 -11.60 -10.03
C PHE A 218 -23.17 -13.00 -9.64
N GLU A 219 -21.86 -13.20 -9.79
CA GLU A 219 -21.20 -14.51 -9.65
C GLU A 219 -20.46 -14.68 -8.33
N TYR A 220 -19.71 -13.68 -7.90
CA TYR A 220 -18.96 -13.69 -6.64
C TYR A 220 -18.73 -12.26 -6.14
N VAL A 221 -18.31 -12.12 -4.89
CA VAL A 221 -17.98 -10.83 -4.28
C VAL A 221 -16.47 -10.70 -4.18
N GLU A 222 -15.92 -9.60 -4.65
CA GLU A 222 -14.53 -9.22 -4.40
C GLU A 222 -14.47 -8.26 -3.21
N LEU A 223 -13.57 -8.55 -2.28
CA LEU A 223 -13.39 -7.80 -1.04
C LEU A 223 -12.07 -7.03 -1.09
N TYR A 224 -12.17 -5.71 -1.07
CA TYR A 224 -11.02 -4.80 -0.92
C TYR A 224 -10.95 -4.28 0.50
N TYR A 225 -9.74 -4.22 1.04
CA TYR A 225 -9.49 -3.87 2.44
C TYR A 225 -8.17 -3.15 2.64
N GLU A 226 -7.38 -2.94 1.60
CA GLU A 226 -6.09 -2.27 1.68
C GLU A 226 -6.26 -0.82 2.13
N GLY A 227 -5.41 -0.39 3.04
CA GLY A 227 -5.33 0.99 3.47
C GLY A 227 -4.04 1.66 3.00
N LEU A 228 -4.01 2.97 3.15
CA LEU A 228 -2.87 3.79 2.80
C LEU A 228 -1.70 3.55 3.77
N ASN A 229 -0.46 3.71 3.29
CA ASN A 229 0.75 3.65 4.12
C ASN A 229 0.94 2.34 4.91
N GLY A 230 0.45 1.22 4.38
CA GLY A 230 0.55 -0.09 5.05
C GLY A 230 -0.47 -0.31 6.16
N GLN A 231 -1.45 0.60 6.32
CA GLN A 231 -2.56 0.40 7.24
C GLN A 231 -3.51 -0.66 6.69
N LEU A 232 -4.02 -1.51 7.59
CA LEU A 232 -5.05 -2.48 7.30
C LEU A 232 -6.17 -2.32 8.32
N PRO A 233 -7.43 -2.59 7.95
CA PRO A 233 -8.53 -2.61 8.88
C PRO A 233 -8.32 -3.76 9.87
N ASN A 234 -9.08 -3.73 10.96
CA ASN A 234 -9.11 -4.83 11.90
C ASN A 234 -9.54 -6.13 11.18
N LEU A 235 -8.75 -7.19 11.35
CA LEU A 235 -8.98 -8.48 10.72
C LEU A 235 -10.37 -9.07 11.02
N ASP A 236 -10.95 -8.77 12.18
CA ASP A 236 -12.29 -9.26 12.53
C ASP A 236 -13.39 -8.66 11.64
N LEU A 237 -13.25 -7.42 11.16
CA LEU A 237 -14.19 -6.82 10.21
C LEU A 237 -14.12 -7.56 8.86
N VAL A 238 -12.90 -7.80 8.38
CA VAL A 238 -12.65 -8.55 7.14
C VAL A 238 -13.18 -9.98 7.26
N ASN A 239 -12.89 -10.66 8.38
CA ASN A 239 -13.39 -12.00 8.64
C ASN A 239 -14.91 -12.06 8.72
N THR A 240 -15.53 -11.05 9.33
CA THR A 240 -16.99 -10.92 9.38
C THR A 240 -17.58 -10.79 8.00
N ALA A 241 -17.03 -9.92 7.15
CA ALA A 241 -17.47 -9.77 5.76
C ALA A 241 -17.31 -11.06 4.96
N VAL A 242 -16.17 -11.76 5.11
CA VAL A 242 -15.95 -13.06 4.46
C VAL A 242 -16.99 -14.08 4.92
N TRP A 243 -17.18 -14.22 6.23
CA TRP A 243 -18.07 -15.21 6.81
C TRP A 243 -19.52 -14.98 6.40
N VAL A 244 -19.98 -13.72 6.48
CA VAL A 244 -21.33 -13.32 6.07
C VAL A 244 -21.54 -13.61 4.58
N THR A 245 -20.60 -13.24 3.74
CA THR A 245 -20.71 -13.46 2.29
C THR A 245 -20.83 -14.94 1.95
N GLU A 246 -19.97 -15.78 2.53
CA GLU A 246 -20.03 -17.23 2.29
C GLU A 246 -21.26 -17.89 2.94
N HIS A 247 -21.78 -17.34 4.03
CA HIS A 247 -23.04 -17.80 4.63
C HIS A 247 -24.25 -17.51 3.74
N GLU A 248 -24.26 -16.34 3.09
CA GLU A 248 -25.29 -15.96 2.12
C GLU A 248 -25.19 -16.74 0.79
N GLY A 249 -24.05 -17.40 0.55
CA GLY A 249 -23.83 -18.31 -0.57
C GLY A 249 -22.69 -17.92 -1.52
N PRO A 250 -22.50 -16.64 -1.91
CA PRO A 250 -21.43 -16.23 -2.81
C PRO A 250 -20.03 -16.56 -2.27
N ARG A 251 -19.09 -16.80 -3.19
CA ARG A 251 -17.67 -16.89 -2.83
C ARG A 251 -17.03 -15.51 -2.74
N VAL A 252 -15.96 -15.43 -1.95
CA VAL A 252 -15.21 -14.20 -1.74
C VAL A 252 -13.89 -14.30 -2.50
N SER A 253 -13.67 -13.35 -3.40
CA SER A 253 -12.37 -13.08 -3.99
C SER A 253 -11.63 -12.05 -3.14
N ILE A 254 -10.34 -12.25 -2.96
CA ILE A 254 -9.41 -11.26 -2.43
C ILE A 254 -8.24 -11.13 -3.39
N GLN A 255 -7.63 -9.95 -3.48
CA GLN A 255 -6.41 -9.74 -4.27
C GLN A 255 -6.52 -10.15 -5.75
N GLY A 256 -7.69 -9.93 -6.38
CA GLY A 256 -7.91 -10.29 -7.78
C GLY A 256 -7.88 -11.80 -8.07
N THR A 257 -8.28 -12.63 -7.11
CA THR A 257 -8.38 -14.09 -7.32
C THR A 257 -9.37 -14.37 -8.44
N LYS A 258 -8.92 -15.12 -9.46
CA LYS A 258 -9.77 -15.46 -10.61
C LYS A 258 -10.88 -16.40 -10.19
N GLN A 259 -12.02 -16.32 -10.87
CA GLN A 259 -13.20 -17.15 -10.59
C GLN A 259 -12.90 -18.66 -10.50
N GLN A 260 -12.05 -19.17 -11.39
CA GLN A 260 -11.66 -20.58 -11.42
C GLN A 260 -10.88 -21.02 -10.18
N ASP A 261 -10.13 -20.09 -9.59
CA ASP A 261 -9.23 -20.32 -8.46
C ASP A 261 -9.96 -20.16 -7.11
N LEU A 262 -11.19 -19.64 -7.08
CA LEU A 262 -11.97 -19.38 -5.85
C LEU A 262 -12.25 -20.65 -5.01
N TYR A 263 -12.24 -21.81 -5.66
CA TYR A 263 -12.44 -23.10 -4.99
C TYR A 263 -11.13 -23.83 -4.68
N THR A 264 -10.01 -23.31 -5.18
CA THR A 264 -8.68 -23.91 -5.02
C THR A 264 -7.98 -23.34 -3.79
N ASN A 265 -7.30 -24.20 -3.03
CA ASN A 265 -6.50 -23.78 -1.89
C ASN A 265 -5.09 -24.39 -1.96
N ASP A 266 -4.49 -24.32 -3.14
CA ASP A 266 -3.16 -24.85 -3.39
C ASP A 266 -2.08 -23.87 -2.94
N TYR A 267 -0.86 -24.38 -2.74
CA TYR A 267 0.31 -23.55 -2.43
C TYR A 267 0.48 -22.38 -3.41
N TRP A 268 0.33 -22.64 -4.70
CA TRP A 268 0.51 -21.63 -5.75
C TRP A 268 -0.58 -20.56 -5.73
N SER A 269 -1.84 -20.94 -5.47
CA SER A 269 -2.94 -19.99 -5.31
C SER A 269 -2.68 -19.06 -4.12
N ARG A 270 -2.25 -19.62 -2.98
CA ARG A 270 -1.91 -18.85 -1.78
C ARG A 270 -0.70 -17.93 -1.98
N LEU A 271 0.34 -18.43 -2.64
CA LEU A 271 1.52 -17.61 -2.98
C LEU A 271 1.14 -16.46 -3.92
N ARG A 272 0.26 -16.71 -4.90
CA ARG A 272 -0.23 -15.67 -5.81
C ARG A 272 -1.03 -14.61 -5.07
N ILE A 273 -1.95 -15.00 -4.18
CA ILE A 273 -2.72 -14.06 -3.35
C ILE A 273 -1.77 -13.25 -2.46
N LEU A 274 -0.76 -13.88 -1.85
CA LEU A 274 0.24 -13.21 -1.03
C LEU A 274 1.01 -12.15 -1.83
N THR A 275 1.51 -12.51 -3.02
CA THR A 275 2.31 -11.58 -3.84
C THR A 275 1.46 -10.43 -4.37
N HIS A 276 0.23 -10.71 -4.82
CA HIS A 276 -0.71 -9.65 -5.23
C HIS A 276 -1.05 -8.73 -4.05
N GLY A 277 -1.26 -9.28 -2.85
CA GLY A 277 -1.47 -8.49 -1.63
C GLY A 277 -0.28 -7.61 -1.25
N ILE A 278 0.96 -8.10 -1.41
CA ILE A 278 2.16 -7.28 -1.18
C ILE A 278 2.23 -6.15 -2.22
N ILE A 279 1.96 -6.43 -3.50
CA ILE A 279 1.98 -5.41 -4.57
C ILE A 279 0.86 -4.39 -4.35
N SER A 280 -0.36 -4.85 -4.06
CA SER A 280 -1.54 -4.01 -3.78
C SER A 280 -1.25 -3.05 -2.62
N LEU A 281 -0.75 -3.57 -1.49
CA LEU A 281 -0.42 -2.72 -0.33
C LEU A 281 0.78 -1.79 -0.56
N ALA A 282 1.76 -2.19 -1.38
CA ALA A 282 2.89 -1.32 -1.75
C ALA A 282 2.46 -0.18 -2.69
N THR A 283 1.39 -0.38 -3.47
CA THR A 283 0.86 0.58 -4.45
C THR A 283 -0.42 1.28 -4.00
N ALA A 284 -0.86 1.06 -2.75
CA ALA A 284 -2.01 1.73 -2.15
C ALA A 284 -1.83 3.26 -2.18
N GLY A 285 -2.89 3.97 -2.58
CA GLY A 285 -2.90 5.42 -2.81
C GLY A 285 -2.21 5.90 -4.09
N VAL A 286 -1.67 5.00 -4.91
CA VAL A 286 -1.15 5.30 -6.27
C VAL A 286 -2.17 4.90 -7.34
N ARG A 287 -2.85 3.77 -7.13
CA ARG A 287 -3.93 3.30 -8.01
C ARG A 287 -5.22 4.06 -7.74
N LYS A 288 -6.14 4.02 -8.70
CA LYS A 288 -7.53 4.35 -8.44
C LYS A 288 -8.07 3.36 -7.39
N GLY A 289 -8.34 3.83 -6.18
CA GLY A 289 -8.83 3.02 -5.08
C GLY A 289 -10.32 2.66 -5.19
N HIS A 290 -10.77 1.81 -4.28
CA HIS A 290 -12.14 1.28 -4.24
C HIS A 290 -13.05 1.96 -3.20
N GLY A 291 -12.52 2.92 -2.43
CA GLY A 291 -13.27 3.66 -1.40
C GLY A 291 -12.78 3.43 0.02
N ASN A 292 -12.41 2.19 0.35
CA ASN A 292 -11.88 1.81 1.68
C ASN A 292 -10.61 2.59 2.06
N GLU A 293 -9.72 2.84 1.11
CA GLU A 293 -8.46 3.57 1.34
C GLU A 293 -8.68 4.98 1.90
N ALA A 294 -9.76 5.66 1.50
CA ALA A 294 -10.06 7.04 1.88
C ALA A 294 -10.26 7.23 3.40
N PHE A 295 -10.58 6.15 4.13
CA PHE A 295 -10.78 6.15 5.57
C PHE A 295 -9.49 5.97 6.39
N SER A 296 -8.37 5.63 5.72
CA SER A 296 -7.08 5.39 6.39
C SER A 296 -6.60 6.63 7.15
N GLY A 297 -6.04 6.44 8.34
CA GLY A 297 -5.56 7.52 9.22
C GLY A 297 -6.59 8.05 10.24
N TYR A 298 -7.88 7.74 10.10
CA TYR A 298 -8.93 8.19 11.03
C TYR A 298 -9.37 7.12 12.04
N ARG A 299 -8.63 6.00 12.15
CA ARG A 299 -8.99 4.82 12.97
C ARG A 299 -10.35 4.20 12.61
N ILE A 300 -10.85 4.49 11.42
CA ILE A 300 -12.07 3.91 10.85
C ILE A 300 -11.70 2.59 10.17
N GLN A 301 -12.42 1.53 10.48
CA GLN A 301 -12.22 0.22 9.85
C GLN A 301 -13.04 0.15 8.57
N ALA A 302 -12.39 0.12 7.41
CA ALA A 302 -13.08 0.23 6.13
C ALA A 302 -12.85 -0.98 5.23
N ILE A 303 -13.91 -1.41 4.55
CA ILE A 303 -13.89 -2.45 3.52
C ILE A 303 -14.76 -2.02 2.33
N THR A 304 -14.43 -2.52 1.15
CA THR A 304 -15.28 -2.38 -0.04
C THR A 304 -15.74 -3.76 -0.50
N LEU A 305 -17.05 -3.89 -0.69
CA LEU A 305 -17.68 -5.06 -1.29
C LEU A 305 -17.97 -4.75 -2.75
N LYS A 306 -17.35 -5.49 -3.66
CA LYS A 306 -17.58 -5.36 -5.10
C LYS A 306 -18.26 -6.61 -5.66
N ALA A 307 -19.41 -6.46 -6.31
CA ALA A 307 -20.06 -7.58 -6.98
C ALA A 307 -19.50 -7.78 -8.39
N ILE A 308 -19.01 -8.99 -8.68
CA ILE A 308 -18.41 -9.35 -9.98
C ILE A 308 -19.28 -10.37 -10.72
N GLY A 309 -19.38 -10.20 -12.04
CA GLY A 309 -20.16 -11.03 -12.95
C GLY A 309 -21.52 -10.41 -13.31
N ARG A 310 -22.10 -10.86 -14.42
CA ARG A 310 -23.40 -10.37 -14.94
C ARG A 310 -24.47 -11.45 -15.04
N THR A 311 -24.05 -12.72 -15.07
CA THR A 311 -24.92 -13.87 -15.34
C THR A 311 -24.71 -14.98 -14.31
N GLY A 312 -24.53 -14.60 -13.04
CA GLY A 312 -24.30 -15.55 -11.96
C GLY A 312 -25.58 -16.03 -11.26
N PRO A 313 -25.45 -17.01 -10.36
CA PRO A 313 -26.59 -17.61 -9.68
C PRO A 313 -27.14 -16.75 -8.54
N TYR A 314 -26.42 -15.72 -8.11
CA TYR A 314 -26.79 -14.89 -6.97
C TYR A 314 -27.47 -13.61 -7.42
N ASP A 315 -28.56 -13.25 -6.74
CA ASP A 315 -29.32 -12.04 -7.01
C ASP A 315 -28.82 -10.83 -6.22
N ILE A 316 -29.13 -9.63 -6.67
CA ILE A 316 -28.71 -8.39 -6.03
C ILE A 316 -29.21 -8.26 -4.58
N THR A 317 -30.31 -8.92 -4.22
CA THR A 317 -30.77 -8.93 -2.83
C THR A 317 -29.85 -9.75 -1.93
N VAL A 318 -29.29 -10.85 -2.40
CA VAL A 318 -28.20 -11.58 -1.73
C VAL A 318 -27.04 -10.62 -1.50
N PHE A 319 -26.66 -9.84 -2.51
CA PHE A 319 -25.60 -8.85 -2.35
C PHE A 319 -25.95 -7.78 -1.29
N GLY A 320 -27.21 -7.32 -1.22
CA GLY A 320 -27.68 -6.38 -0.20
C GLY A 320 -27.78 -6.96 1.22
N ARG A 321 -27.99 -8.28 1.38
CA ARG A 321 -27.98 -8.94 2.70
C ARG A 321 -26.59 -8.96 3.33
N ILE A 322 -25.53 -8.96 2.52
CA ILE A 322 -24.14 -8.98 3.00
C ILE A 322 -23.79 -7.73 3.82
N PRO A 323 -23.85 -6.50 3.28
CA PRO A 323 -23.57 -5.30 4.05
C PRO A 323 -24.57 -5.13 5.20
N GLU A 324 -25.85 -5.53 5.05
CA GLU A 324 -26.82 -5.47 6.16
C GLU A 324 -26.42 -6.34 7.35
N ALA A 325 -25.98 -7.58 7.10
CA ALA A 325 -25.52 -8.48 8.15
C ALA A 325 -24.19 -8.02 8.76
N VAL A 326 -23.26 -7.48 7.95
CA VAL A 326 -22.03 -6.84 8.47
C VAL A 326 -22.37 -5.63 9.36
N PHE A 327 -23.34 -4.80 8.95
CA PHE A 327 -23.84 -3.67 9.75
C PHE A 327 -24.38 -4.12 11.10
N ARG A 328 -25.18 -5.19 11.14
CA ARG A 328 -25.67 -5.75 12.40
C ARG A 328 -24.55 -6.22 13.30
N SER A 329 -23.53 -6.85 12.74
CA SER A 329 -22.34 -7.28 13.50
C SER A 329 -21.59 -6.10 14.12
N VAL A 330 -21.32 -5.06 13.33
CA VAL A 330 -20.65 -3.85 13.83
C VAL A 330 -21.53 -3.11 14.85
N ASN A 331 -22.84 -3.06 14.64
CA ASN A 331 -23.78 -2.42 15.56
C ASN A 331 -23.76 -3.04 16.97
N ASN A 332 -23.44 -4.33 17.08
CA ASN A 332 -23.34 -5.02 18.37
C ASN A 332 -22.06 -4.69 19.16
N LEU A 333 -21.08 -4.04 18.55
CA LEU A 333 -19.86 -3.64 19.24
C LEU A 333 -20.20 -2.65 20.35
N LEU A 334 -19.63 -2.86 21.54
CA LEU A 334 -19.73 -1.93 22.66
C LEU A 334 -18.54 -0.97 22.73
N GLU A 335 -17.45 -1.34 22.09
CA GLU A 335 -16.20 -0.60 22.04
C GLU A 335 -15.63 -0.66 20.63
N LYS A 336 -14.79 0.31 20.29
CA LYS A 336 -14.06 0.33 19.02
C LYS A 336 -13.22 -0.94 18.86
N PHE A 337 -13.03 -1.37 17.62
CA PHE A 337 -12.18 -2.50 17.25
C PHE A 337 -10.80 -2.46 17.93
N HIS A 338 -10.51 -3.44 18.79
CA HIS A 338 -9.24 -3.49 19.53
C HIS A 338 -8.66 -4.90 19.76
N GLN A 339 -9.49 -5.96 19.74
CA GLN A 339 -9.03 -7.30 20.14
C GLN A 339 -8.22 -8.05 19.08
N SER A 340 -8.51 -7.83 17.80
CA SER A 340 -7.92 -8.58 16.68
C SER A 340 -6.79 -7.84 15.96
N PHE A 341 -6.19 -8.48 14.96
CA PHE A 341 -4.96 -8.04 14.30
C PHE A 341 -5.16 -6.84 13.37
N PHE A 342 -4.22 -5.90 13.41
CA PHE A 342 -4.08 -4.79 12.44
C PHE A 342 -2.91 -4.99 11.47
N PHE A 343 -2.07 -6.00 11.71
CA PHE A 343 -0.90 -6.31 10.89
C PHE A 343 -0.93 -7.78 10.49
N TYR A 344 -1.42 -8.04 9.27
CA TYR A 344 -1.58 -9.37 8.72
C TYR A 344 -1.43 -9.38 7.20
N LEU A 345 -1.22 -10.55 6.62
CA LEU A 345 -1.32 -10.79 5.18
C LEU A 345 -2.28 -11.96 4.95
N LEU A 346 -3.23 -11.80 4.03
CA LEU A 346 -4.14 -12.89 3.67
C LEU A 346 -3.50 -13.80 2.62
N LEU A 347 -3.72 -15.11 2.78
CA LEU A 347 -3.36 -16.15 1.81
C LEU A 347 -4.58 -16.73 1.11
N ALA A 348 -5.74 -16.63 1.76
CA ALA A 348 -7.05 -17.00 1.26
C ALA A 348 -8.11 -16.27 2.11
N PRO A 349 -9.39 -16.24 1.70
CA PRO A 349 -10.45 -15.59 2.48
C PRO A 349 -10.54 -16.06 3.95
N ARG A 350 -10.12 -17.31 4.23
CA ARG A 350 -10.10 -17.90 5.58
C ARG A 350 -8.70 -18.21 6.13
N HIS A 351 -7.63 -17.74 5.48
CA HIS A 351 -6.26 -18.01 5.92
C HIS A 351 -5.42 -16.73 5.96
N PHE A 352 -4.75 -16.50 7.08
CA PHE A 352 -3.90 -15.33 7.28
C PHE A 352 -2.57 -15.65 7.94
N VAL A 353 -1.63 -14.75 7.75
CA VAL A 353 -0.28 -14.76 8.34
C VAL A 353 -0.17 -13.51 9.21
N SER A 354 0.20 -13.67 10.48
CA SER A 354 0.31 -12.55 11.41
C SER A 354 1.65 -11.82 11.27
N PHE A 355 1.71 -10.60 11.82
CA PHE A 355 2.92 -9.78 11.89
C PHE A 355 4.20 -10.55 12.28
N GLY A 356 4.13 -11.37 13.34
CA GLY A 356 5.31 -12.07 13.86
C GLY A 356 5.90 -13.11 12.90
N THR A 357 5.14 -13.63 11.95
CA THR A 357 5.61 -14.66 11.02
C THR A 357 6.17 -14.10 9.73
N TYR A 358 5.63 -12.99 9.19
CA TYR A 358 6.16 -12.40 7.95
C TYR A 358 7.29 -11.38 8.18
N LEU A 359 7.32 -10.68 9.32
CA LEU A 359 8.30 -9.63 9.61
C LEU A 359 9.78 -10.07 9.51
N PRO A 360 10.18 -11.31 9.91
CA PRO A 360 11.55 -11.77 9.75
C PRO A 360 12.08 -11.69 8.30
N SER A 361 11.20 -11.78 7.29
CA SER A 361 11.57 -11.68 5.87
C SER A 361 12.24 -10.34 5.54
N SER A 362 11.58 -9.23 5.89
CA SER A 362 12.13 -7.89 5.66
C SER A 362 13.25 -7.55 6.64
N GLY A 363 13.23 -8.11 7.86
CA GLY A 363 14.31 -7.94 8.83
C GLY A 363 15.63 -8.54 8.34
N ALA A 364 15.58 -9.72 7.73
CA ALA A 364 16.74 -10.35 7.10
C ALA A 364 17.31 -9.52 5.95
N LEU A 365 16.45 -8.87 5.14
CA LEU A 365 16.87 -7.91 4.13
C LEU A 365 17.57 -6.70 4.77
N VAL A 366 16.99 -6.06 5.78
CA VAL A 366 17.62 -4.92 6.48
C VAL A 366 19.01 -5.28 7.00
N ILE A 367 19.16 -6.44 7.66
CA ILE A 367 20.45 -6.91 8.16
C ILE A 367 21.43 -7.16 7.01
N SER A 368 20.95 -7.67 5.87
CA SER A 368 21.76 -7.85 4.66
C SER A 368 22.37 -6.52 4.20
N TYR A 369 21.60 -5.42 4.16
CA TYR A 369 22.12 -4.09 3.81
C TYR A 369 23.13 -3.56 4.83
N ILE A 370 22.90 -3.76 6.14
CA ILE A 370 23.86 -3.37 7.19
C ILE A 370 25.21 -4.08 6.97
N LEU A 371 25.18 -5.38 6.75
CA LEU A 371 26.38 -6.17 6.49
C LEU A 371 27.09 -5.77 5.19
N ALA A 372 26.31 -5.47 4.13
CA ALA A 372 26.85 -4.98 2.87
C ALA A 372 27.58 -3.64 3.06
N SER A 373 26.99 -2.71 3.84
CA SER A 373 27.62 -1.42 4.16
C SER A 373 28.94 -1.61 4.91
N LEU A 374 28.94 -2.43 5.97
CA LEU A 374 30.15 -2.72 6.75
C LEU A 374 31.25 -3.36 5.88
N HIS A 375 30.86 -4.24 4.95
CA HIS A 375 31.82 -4.85 4.03
C HIS A 375 32.52 -3.80 3.14
N LYS A 376 31.82 -2.76 2.66
CA LYS A 376 32.44 -1.71 1.83
C LYS A 376 33.55 -0.95 2.57
N VAL A 377 33.41 -0.71 3.88
CA VAL A 377 34.44 -0.06 4.70
C VAL A 377 35.57 -1.03 5.03
N PHE A 378 35.25 -2.22 5.55
CA PHE A 378 36.28 -3.14 6.06
C PHE A 378 37.08 -3.86 4.97
N ASN A 379 36.52 -4.05 3.78
CA ASN A 379 37.24 -4.59 2.64
C ASN A 379 37.98 -3.51 1.83
N SER A 380 37.94 -2.26 2.27
CA SER A 380 38.78 -1.22 1.68
C SER A 380 40.26 -1.56 1.92
N GLN A 381 41.11 -1.23 0.96
CA GLN A 381 42.57 -1.43 1.08
C GLN A 381 43.22 -0.41 2.02
N PHE A 382 42.42 0.44 2.69
CA PHE A 382 42.85 1.55 3.52
C PHE A 382 42.61 1.26 5.00
N GLU A 383 43.45 1.83 5.87
CA GLU A 383 43.20 1.79 7.32
C GLU A 383 41.99 2.64 7.69
N VAL A 384 41.18 2.17 8.64
CA VAL A 384 39.95 2.85 9.08
C VAL A 384 40.22 4.24 9.64
N SER A 385 41.37 4.42 10.32
CA SER A 385 41.85 5.70 10.84
C SER A 385 42.01 6.76 9.74
N TYR A 386 42.54 6.35 8.59
CA TYR A 386 42.75 7.22 7.44
C TYR A 386 41.44 7.55 6.71
N LEU A 387 40.52 6.59 6.63
CA LEU A 387 39.17 6.82 6.10
C LEU A 387 38.37 7.82 6.94
N LEU A 388 38.58 7.86 8.26
CA LEU A 388 37.87 8.78 9.15
C LEU A 388 38.04 10.25 8.74
N GLY A 389 39.21 10.62 8.20
CA GLY A 389 39.47 11.98 7.70
C GLY A 389 38.59 12.38 6.50
N PHE A 390 38.10 11.40 5.74
CA PHE A 390 37.22 11.61 4.57
C PHE A 390 35.73 11.42 4.90
N ALA A 391 35.41 11.00 6.13
CA ALA A 391 34.03 10.75 6.54
C ALA A 391 33.15 12.00 6.40
N ILE A 392 33.64 13.17 6.85
CA ILE A 392 32.92 14.45 6.74
C ILE A 392 32.63 14.80 5.27
N GLN A 393 33.60 14.60 4.38
CA GLN A 393 33.40 14.88 2.96
C GLN A 393 32.36 13.92 2.34
N SER A 394 32.40 12.63 2.69
CA SER A 394 31.42 11.66 2.21
C SER A 394 30.00 11.96 2.72
N SER A 395 29.84 12.36 3.99
CA SER A 395 28.54 12.70 4.56
C SER A 395 27.98 14.00 3.99
N LEU A 396 28.82 14.99 3.69
CA LEU A 396 28.40 16.22 3.00
C LEU A 396 27.90 15.91 1.58
N ILE A 397 28.63 15.10 0.81
CA ILE A 397 28.18 14.67 -0.52
C ILE A 397 26.84 13.92 -0.42
N PHE A 398 26.71 13.01 0.53
CA PHE A 398 25.45 12.30 0.78
C PHE A 398 24.32 13.27 1.17
N ALA A 399 24.57 14.24 2.03
CA ALA A 399 23.59 15.26 2.39
C ALA A 399 23.12 16.06 1.17
N THR A 400 24.03 16.38 0.23
CA THR A 400 23.63 17.06 -1.02
C THR A 400 22.70 16.21 -1.88
N THR A 401 22.89 14.89 -1.96
CA THR A 401 21.97 14.04 -2.73
C THR A 401 20.62 13.87 -2.05
N VAL A 402 20.57 13.88 -0.71
CA VAL A 402 19.31 13.92 0.04
C VAL A 402 18.56 15.23 -0.22
N VAL A 403 19.26 16.37 -0.22
CA VAL A 403 18.67 17.67 -0.57
C VAL A 403 18.13 17.67 -1.99
N ILE A 404 18.86 17.09 -2.96
CA ILE A 404 18.36 16.90 -4.34
C ILE A 404 17.07 16.06 -4.35
N GLY A 405 17.04 14.94 -3.63
CA GLY A 405 15.86 14.09 -3.49
C GLY A 405 14.66 14.83 -2.89
N PHE A 406 14.90 15.66 -1.87
CA PHE A 406 13.89 16.53 -1.27
C PHE A 406 13.34 17.55 -2.28
N PHE A 407 14.21 18.23 -3.04
CA PHE A 407 13.76 19.16 -4.09
C PHE A 407 12.94 18.47 -5.17
N ILE A 408 13.34 17.27 -5.62
CA ILE A 408 12.56 16.47 -6.57
C ILE A 408 11.19 16.12 -5.98
N SER A 409 11.13 15.75 -4.70
CA SER A 409 9.88 15.40 -4.03
C SER A 409 8.88 16.56 -3.99
N LEU A 410 9.37 17.80 -3.87
CA LEU A 410 8.56 19.03 -3.81
C LEU A 410 8.20 19.57 -5.20
N LEU A 411 9.13 19.49 -6.15
CA LEU A 411 8.98 20.10 -7.47
C LEU A 411 8.22 19.20 -8.45
N ALA A 412 8.41 17.87 -8.40
CA ALA A 412 7.78 16.97 -9.35
C ALA A 412 6.24 17.01 -9.33
N PRO A 413 5.55 17.12 -8.17
CA PRO A 413 4.09 17.25 -8.13
C PRO A 413 3.55 18.57 -8.73
N LEU A 414 4.40 19.59 -8.86
CA LEU A 414 4.02 20.89 -9.43
C LEU A 414 4.17 20.92 -10.95
N LEU A 415 4.90 19.95 -11.53
CA LEU A 415 5.17 19.90 -12.97
C LEU A 415 4.05 19.17 -13.72
N PRO A 416 3.75 19.57 -14.97
CA PRO A 416 2.92 18.79 -15.87
C PRO A 416 3.44 17.37 -16.02
N ILE A 417 2.54 16.38 -16.05
CA ILE A 417 2.88 14.95 -16.14
C ILE A 417 3.79 14.65 -17.36
N VAL A 418 3.64 15.39 -18.45
CA VAL A 418 4.49 15.30 -19.66
C VAL A 418 5.97 15.49 -19.32
N ILE A 419 6.30 16.41 -18.41
CA ILE A 419 7.67 16.69 -17.97
C ILE A 419 8.19 15.57 -17.05
N SER A 420 7.30 14.90 -16.31
CA SER A 420 7.64 13.77 -15.44
C SER A 420 8.12 12.53 -16.22
N TYR A 421 7.67 12.32 -17.47
CA TYR A 421 8.28 11.31 -18.35
C TYR A 421 9.74 11.65 -18.70
N GLY A 422 10.02 12.95 -18.86
CA GLY A 422 11.38 13.45 -19.06
C GLY A 422 12.28 13.09 -17.89
N LEU A 423 11.78 13.10 -16.65
CA LEU A 423 12.54 12.66 -15.48
C LEU A 423 12.93 11.18 -15.60
N ILE A 424 12.01 10.29 -15.95
CA ILE A 424 12.33 8.87 -16.13
C ILE A 424 13.38 8.68 -17.22
N ALA A 425 13.22 9.34 -18.37
CA ALA A 425 14.19 9.27 -19.48
C ALA A 425 15.57 9.84 -19.10
N VAL A 426 15.62 10.90 -18.31
CA VAL A 426 16.88 11.46 -17.80
C VAL A 426 17.54 10.47 -16.83
N PHE A 427 16.80 9.92 -15.87
CA PHE A 427 17.35 8.98 -14.89
C PHE A 427 17.77 7.64 -15.52
N THR A 428 17.09 7.18 -16.59
CA THR A 428 17.54 6.01 -17.36
C THR A 428 18.87 6.29 -18.04
N LEU A 429 19.03 7.45 -18.71
CA LEU A 429 20.30 7.88 -19.31
C LEU A 429 21.41 8.06 -18.28
N VAL A 430 21.09 8.65 -17.12
CA VAL A 430 22.02 8.85 -16.00
C VAL A 430 22.59 7.51 -15.52
N SER A 431 21.82 6.43 -15.58
CA SER A 431 22.27 5.08 -15.20
C SER A 431 23.43 4.56 -16.07
N PHE A 432 23.58 5.06 -17.30
CA PHE A 432 24.66 4.69 -18.23
C PHE A 432 25.84 5.66 -18.22
N THR A 433 25.77 6.76 -17.48
CA THR A 433 26.86 7.75 -17.39
C THR A 433 28.22 7.18 -16.99
N PRO A 434 28.35 6.12 -16.16
CA PRO A 434 29.66 5.55 -15.83
C PRO A 434 30.46 4.99 -17.01
N LEU A 435 29.82 4.77 -18.17
CA LEU A 435 30.49 4.36 -19.41
C LEU A 435 31.10 5.55 -20.17
N LEU A 436 30.52 6.74 -20.01
CA LEU A 436 30.83 7.91 -20.83
C LEU A 436 31.69 8.95 -20.08
N VAL A 437 31.42 9.14 -18.80
CA VAL A 437 32.00 10.22 -17.99
C VAL A 437 32.77 9.62 -16.83
N ARG A 438 33.93 10.20 -16.53
CA ARG A 438 34.71 9.92 -15.32
C ARG A 438 35.12 11.24 -14.68
N VAL A 439 34.97 11.31 -13.36
CA VAL A 439 35.28 12.49 -12.55
C VAL A 439 36.55 12.19 -11.75
N GLU A 440 37.49 13.12 -11.72
CA GLU A 440 38.69 12.97 -10.90
C GLU A 440 38.33 13.07 -9.42
N GLY A 441 38.82 12.13 -8.62
CA GLY A 441 38.64 12.22 -7.18
C GLY A 441 39.41 11.17 -6.38
N LYS A 442 39.33 11.34 -5.06
CA LYS A 442 40.06 10.52 -4.09
C LYS A 442 39.40 9.16 -3.94
N LYS A 443 40.18 8.08 -4.12
CA LYS A 443 39.69 6.69 -4.02
C LYS A 443 39.18 6.33 -2.63
N GLU A 444 39.70 7.00 -1.61
CA GLU A 444 39.31 6.86 -0.20
C GLU A 444 37.84 7.21 0.03
N LEU A 445 37.26 8.09 -0.79
CA LEU A 445 35.85 8.50 -0.68
C LEU A 445 34.89 7.41 -1.15
N VAL A 446 35.29 6.58 -2.12
CA VAL A 446 34.42 5.56 -2.74
C VAL A 446 33.84 4.57 -1.71
N PRO A 447 34.63 3.91 -0.84
CA PRO A 447 34.08 2.97 0.14
C PRO A 447 33.16 3.65 1.17
N LEU A 448 33.47 4.89 1.56
CA LEU A 448 32.68 5.67 2.51
C LEU A 448 31.34 6.13 1.92
N LEU A 449 31.34 6.61 0.67
CA LEU A 449 30.11 6.98 -0.04
C LEU A 449 29.16 5.79 -0.19
N ARG A 450 29.67 4.63 -0.62
CA ARG A 450 28.87 3.40 -0.74
C ARG A 450 28.34 2.95 0.62
N SER A 451 29.19 2.95 1.65
CA SER A 451 28.79 2.53 2.99
C SER A 451 27.74 3.45 3.61
N THR A 452 27.93 4.76 3.57
CA THR A 452 26.99 5.75 4.10
C THR A 452 25.63 5.68 3.40
N ALA A 453 25.63 5.55 2.07
CA ALA A 453 24.41 5.37 1.28
C ALA A 453 23.63 4.11 1.65
N ILE A 454 24.29 2.95 1.64
CA ILE A 454 23.67 1.65 1.96
C ILE A 454 23.21 1.61 3.42
N LEU A 455 23.97 2.21 4.34
CA LEU A 455 23.59 2.28 5.75
C LEU A 455 22.36 3.17 5.95
N PHE A 456 22.32 4.34 5.32
CA PHE A 456 21.13 5.19 5.35
C PHE A 456 19.90 4.44 4.80
N PHE A 457 20.04 3.74 3.66
CA PHE A 457 18.95 2.93 3.11
C PHE A 457 18.44 1.90 4.13
N SER A 458 19.35 1.20 4.82
CA SER A 458 18.98 0.23 5.85
C SER A 458 18.25 0.87 7.03
N THR A 459 18.60 2.10 7.42
CA THR A 459 17.90 2.82 8.49
C THR A 459 16.49 3.24 8.07
N VAL A 460 16.32 3.71 6.83
CA VAL A 460 15.01 4.02 6.25
C VAL A 460 14.14 2.77 6.23
N MET A 461 14.66 1.66 5.70
CA MET A 461 13.95 0.38 5.68
C MET A 461 13.57 -0.11 7.08
N SER A 462 14.50 -0.05 8.04
CA SER A 462 14.23 -0.46 9.43
C SER A 462 13.11 0.35 10.07
N SER A 463 13.01 1.65 9.76
CA SER A 463 11.94 2.51 10.29
C SER A 463 10.58 2.22 9.66
N LEU A 464 10.55 1.87 8.37
CA LEU A 464 9.33 1.61 7.61
C LEU A 464 8.83 0.18 7.75
N GLN A 465 9.67 -0.76 8.15
CA GLN A 465 9.35 -2.19 8.15
C GLN A 465 8.05 -2.55 8.90
N VAL A 466 7.78 -1.88 10.02
CA VAL A 466 6.58 -2.10 10.83
C VAL A 466 5.37 -1.34 10.29
N LEU A 467 5.59 -0.13 9.76
CA LEU A 467 4.53 0.74 9.27
C LEU A 467 4.01 0.28 7.91
N ASN A 468 4.93 -0.02 6.98
CA ASN A 468 4.65 -0.44 5.63
C ASN A 468 5.64 -1.55 5.22
N PHE A 469 5.30 -2.77 5.62
CA PHE A 469 6.07 -3.98 5.27
C PHE A 469 6.23 -4.13 3.76
N SER A 470 5.14 -3.98 3.01
CA SER A 470 5.11 -4.25 1.56
C SER A 470 6.00 -3.30 0.77
N LEU A 471 5.97 -2.01 1.11
CA LEU A 471 6.87 -1.02 0.51
C LEU A 471 8.33 -1.32 0.87
N THR A 472 8.61 -1.59 2.15
CA THR A 472 9.96 -1.90 2.65
C THR A 472 10.55 -3.13 1.96
N PHE A 473 9.76 -4.19 1.85
CA PHE A 473 10.18 -5.45 1.22
C PHE A 473 10.45 -5.24 -0.27
N SER A 474 9.53 -4.58 -0.99
CA SER A 474 9.67 -4.30 -2.42
C SER A 474 10.91 -3.43 -2.70
N MET A 475 11.09 -2.34 -1.95
CA MET A 475 12.28 -1.48 -2.05
C MET A 475 13.57 -2.27 -1.75
N GLY A 476 13.57 -3.08 -0.70
CA GLY A 476 14.70 -3.92 -0.32
C GLY A 476 15.08 -4.96 -1.35
N LEU A 477 14.11 -5.53 -2.07
CA LEU A 477 14.33 -6.49 -3.15
C LEU A 477 14.94 -5.81 -4.38
N PHE A 478 14.35 -4.69 -4.81
CA PHE A 478 14.78 -4.02 -6.05
C PHE A 478 16.07 -3.20 -5.89
N ALA A 479 16.36 -2.68 -4.69
CA ALA A 479 17.60 -1.97 -4.43
C ALA A 479 18.80 -2.92 -4.16
N LEU A 480 18.57 -4.23 -4.07
CA LEU A 480 19.59 -5.22 -3.70
C LEU A 480 20.83 -5.16 -4.63
N PRO A 481 20.69 -4.99 -5.96
CA PRO A 481 21.84 -4.83 -6.86
C PRO A 481 22.83 -3.72 -6.47
N LEU A 482 22.41 -2.67 -5.75
CA LEU A 482 23.31 -1.61 -5.27
C LEU A 482 24.41 -2.15 -4.34
N THR A 483 24.10 -3.19 -3.57
CA THR A 483 25.06 -3.80 -2.63
C THR A 483 26.23 -4.48 -3.35
N PHE A 484 26.02 -4.94 -4.59
CA PHE A 484 27.04 -5.62 -5.38
C PHE A 484 27.95 -4.69 -6.18
N VAL A 485 27.62 -3.41 -6.30
CA VAL A 485 28.43 -2.43 -7.04
C VAL A 485 29.86 -2.40 -6.46
N ASN A 486 30.84 -2.71 -7.30
CA ASN A 486 32.23 -2.84 -6.89
C ASN A 486 33.18 -2.43 -8.02
N ASP A 487 34.38 -1.96 -7.67
CA ASP A 487 35.37 -1.48 -8.64
C ASP A 487 36.07 -2.62 -9.38
N SER A 488 35.99 -3.84 -8.84
CA SER A 488 36.53 -5.05 -9.48
C SER A 488 35.67 -5.57 -10.62
N PHE A 489 34.38 -5.17 -10.68
CA PHE A 489 33.48 -5.63 -11.73
C PHE A 489 33.62 -4.80 -13.00
N PRO A 490 33.36 -5.39 -14.18
CA PRO A 490 33.37 -4.63 -15.42
C PRO A 490 32.28 -3.54 -15.37
N GLN A 491 32.56 -2.39 -15.98
CA GLN A 491 31.71 -1.21 -15.85
C GLN A 491 30.27 -1.43 -16.35
N TRP A 492 30.08 -2.28 -17.37
CA TRP A 492 28.74 -2.63 -17.88
C TRP A 492 27.89 -3.34 -16.82
N LEU A 493 28.50 -4.17 -15.96
CA LEU A 493 27.78 -4.85 -14.88
C LEU A 493 27.36 -3.87 -13.78
N ASN A 494 28.22 -2.89 -13.45
CA ASN A 494 27.86 -1.81 -12.53
C ASN A 494 26.72 -0.95 -13.10
N CYS A 495 26.70 -0.69 -14.41
CA CYS A 495 25.59 0.01 -15.06
C CYS A 495 24.28 -0.79 -15.02
N LEU A 496 24.36 -2.12 -15.22
CA LEU A 496 23.20 -3.00 -15.08
C LEU A 496 22.66 -3.01 -13.64
N CYS A 497 23.54 -3.08 -12.63
CA CYS A 497 23.13 -2.96 -11.23
C CYS A 497 22.45 -1.62 -10.94
N LEU A 498 22.99 -0.51 -11.46
CA LEU A 498 22.40 0.82 -11.31
C LEU A 498 21.06 0.94 -12.04
N LEU A 499 20.91 0.36 -13.23
CA LEU A 499 19.66 0.40 -13.98
C LEU A 499 18.53 -0.37 -13.26
N VAL A 500 18.80 -1.59 -12.81
CA VAL A 500 17.78 -2.43 -12.14
C VAL A 500 17.36 -1.84 -10.79
N SER A 501 18.27 -1.18 -10.08
CA SER A 501 18.00 -0.58 -8.78
C SER A 501 17.48 0.86 -8.82
N ASN A 502 17.26 1.40 -10.02
CA ASN A 502 16.79 2.77 -10.19
C ASN A 502 15.27 2.86 -9.91
N PRO A 503 14.83 3.67 -8.94
CA PRO A 503 13.41 3.78 -8.57
C PRO A 503 12.51 4.22 -9.73
N PHE A 504 13.01 5.07 -10.63
CA PHE A 504 12.23 5.58 -11.77
C PHE A 504 12.15 4.58 -12.93
N VAL A 505 13.18 3.77 -13.14
CA VAL A 505 13.16 2.72 -14.17
C VAL A 505 12.15 1.63 -13.79
N LEU A 506 12.05 1.32 -12.49
CA LEU A 506 11.10 0.33 -11.98
C LEU A 506 9.63 0.74 -12.14
N ALA A 507 9.35 2.03 -12.34
CA ALA A 507 8.01 2.49 -12.70
C ALA A 507 7.54 1.92 -14.05
N ILE A 508 8.46 1.59 -14.98
CA ILE A 508 8.12 1.05 -16.30
C ILE A 508 7.50 -0.34 -16.20
N PRO A 509 8.16 -1.37 -15.63
CA PRO A 509 7.53 -2.67 -15.47
C PRO A 509 6.34 -2.62 -14.51
N LEU A 510 6.35 -1.76 -13.49
CA LEU A 510 5.22 -1.62 -12.57
C LEU A 510 3.97 -1.04 -13.26
N SER A 511 4.17 -0.21 -14.30
CA SER A 511 3.07 0.40 -15.04
C SER A 511 2.23 -0.58 -15.86
N THR A 512 2.71 -1.82 -16.09
CA THR A 512 1.93 -2.81 -16.84
C THR A 512 0.68 -3.29 -16.08
N ASP A 513 0.68 -3.11 -14.77
CA ASP A 513 -0.45 -3.49 -13.91
C ASP A 513 -1.50 -2.37 -13.78
N PHE A 514 -1.31 -1.24 -14.47
CA PHE A 514 -2.21 -0.08 -14.45
C PHE A 514 -2.89 0.07 -15.80
N ASP A 515 -4.21 0.29 -15.81
CA ASP A 515 -4.99 0.42 -17.05
C ASP A 515 -4.57 1.66 -17.85
N GLY A 516 -4.26 2.78 -17.18
CA GLY A 516 -3.69 3.99 -17.77
C GLY A 516 -2.17 3.97 -17.94
N GLY A 517 -1.53 2.81 -17.72
CA GLY A 517 -0.10 2.60 -17.87
C GLY A 517 0.73 3.54 -17.00
N LEU A 518 1.80 4.08 -17.60
CA LEU A 518 2.78 4.90 -16.86
C LEU A 518 2.22 6.28 -16.47
N GLN A 519 1.21 6.79 -17.19
CA GLN A 519 0.58 8.06 -16.88
C GLN A 519 -0.14 8.01 -15.54
N GLU A 520 -0.95 6.97 -15.34
CA GLU A 520 -1.73 6.77 -14.13
C GLU A 520 -0.82 6.56 -12.92
N LEU A 521 0.20 5.70 -13.07
CA LEU A 521 1.17 5.43 -12.01
C LEU A 521 1.91 6.72 -11.58
N LEU A 522 2.41 7.52 -12.52
CA LEU A 522 3.10 8.77 -12.19
C LEU A 522 2.16 9.78 -11.58
N HIS A 523 0.95 9.92 -12.12
CA HIS A 523 -0.05 10.81 -11.56
C HIS A 523 -0.36 10.45 -10.12
N GLY A 524 -0.68 9.18 -9.84
CA GLY A 524 -0.99 8.71 -8.50
C GLY A 524 0.18 8.83 -7.50
N LEU A 525 1.42 8.57 -7.93
CA LEU A 525 2.59 8.79 -7.07
C LEU A 525 2.73 10.26 -6.67
N LEU A 526 2.53 11.18 -7.62
CA LEU A 526 2.74 12.60 -7.40
C LEU A 526 1.58 13.26 -6.63
N THR A 527 0.33 12.88 -6.90
CA THR A 527 -0.86 13.43 -6.23
C THR A 527 -1.16 12.75 -4.90
N GLY A 528 -0.73 11.49 -4.72
CA GLY A 528 -1.04 10.67 -3.53
C GLY A 528 -0.62 11.30 -2.20
N TRP A 529 0.48 12.07 -2.17
CA TRP A 529 0.85 12.82 -0.96
C TRP A 529 -0.15 13.93 -0.62
N LYS A 530 -0.55 14.74 -1.62
CA LYS A 530 -1.45 15.89 -1.40
C LYS A 530 -2.87 15.45 -1.05
N VAL A 531 -3.37 14.44 -1.75
CA VAL A 531 -4.76 13.98 -1.63
C VAL A 531 -4.94 13.02 -0.45
N PHE A 532 -4.09 11.98 -0.41
CA PHE A 532 -4.26 10.86 0.50
C PHE A 532 -3.33 10.89 1.71
N ASN A 533 -2.33 11.78 1.73
CA ASN A 533 -1.19 11.72 2.65
C ASN A 533 -0.43 10.38 2.50
N SER A 534 -0.34 9.86 1.27
CA SER A 534 0.43 8.67 0.94
C SER A 534 1.92 8.99 0.89
N GLN A 535 2.72 8.29 1.69
CA GLN A 535 4.14 8.58 1.91
C GLN A 535 5.05 7.94 0.85
N THR A 536 4.50 7.12 -0.04
CA THR A 536 5.26 6.31 -1.01
C THR A 536 6.22 7.16 -1.85
N TRP A 537 5.75 8.28 -2.41
CA TRP A 537 6.58 9.18 -3.21
C TRP A 537 7.73 9.81 -2.42
N ILE A 538 7.48 10.22 -1.18
CA ILE A 538 8.49 10.81 -0.30
C ILE A 538 9.55 9.77 0.06
N VAL A 539 9.13 8.56 0.42
CA VAL A 539 10.04 7.47 0.75
C VAL A 539 10.93 7.11 -0.45
N VAL A 540 10.37 7.07 -1.67
CA VAL A 540 11.15 6.82 -2.88
C VAL A 540 12.13 7.97 -3.16
N SER A 541 11.68 9.22 -3.06
CA SER A 541 12.48 10.40 -3.43
C SER A 541 13.55 10.77 -2.41
N ILE A 542 13.31 10.57 -1.12
CA ILE A 542 14.22 10.94 -0.02
C ILE A 542 14.97 9.72 0.53
N GLY A 543 14.35 8.53 0.49
CA GLY A 543 14.96 7.30 0.97
C GLY A 543 15.78 6.57 -0.10
N TRP A 544 15.15 6.24 -1.23
CA TRP A 544 15.77 5.40 -2.26
C TRP A 544 16.65 6.20 -3.22
N LEU A 545 16.15 7.30 -3.78
CA LEU A 545 16.86 8.05 -4.80
C LEU A 545 18.24 8.59 -4.34
N PRO A 546 18.40 9.14 -3.12
CA PRO A 546 19.70 9.65 -2.68
C PRO A 546 20.77 8.57 -2.50
N THR A 547 20.35 7.36 -2.13
CA THR A 547 21.24 6.20 -1.97
C THR A 547 21.68 5.68 -3.33
N TRP A 548 20.79 5.68 -4.31
CA TRP A 548 21.12 5.39 -5.70
C TRP A 548 22.09 6.42 -6.29
N LEU A 549 21.82 7.73 -6.11
CA LEU A 549 22.66 8.82 -6.62
C LEU A 549 24.08 8.82 -6.04
N THR A 550 24.21 8.54 -4.74
CA THR A 550 25.54 8.46 -4.09
C THR A 550 26.34 7.25 -4.53
N VAL A 551 25.69 6.09 -4.71
CA VAL A 551 26.35 4.91 -5.27
C VAL A 551 26.76 5.18 -6.73
N LEU A 552 25.91 5.80 -7.54
CA LEU A 552 26.27 6.25 -8.90
C LEU A 552 27.51 7.16 -8.90
N TYR A 553 27.50 8.20 -8.06
CA TYR A 553 28.64 9.12 -7.95
C TYR A 553 29.93 8.39 -7.55
N SER A 554 29.84 7.39 -6.66
CA SER A 554 30.99 6.56 -6.28
C SER A 554 31.59 5.76 -7.44
N VAL A 555 30.81 5.39 -8.46
CA VAL A 555 31.28 4.67 -9.66
C VAL A 555 31.93 5.63 -10.67
N LEU A 556 31.51 6.90 -10.69
CA LEU A 556 32.06 7.92 -11.58
C LEU A 556 33.47 8.38 -11.19
N LEU A 557 33.85 8.21 -9.92
CA LEU A 557 35.15 8.63 -9.40
C LEU A 557 36.31 7.77 -9.97
N LYS A 558 37.28 8.42 -10.60
CA LYS A 558 38.55 7.82 -11.07
C LYS A 558 39.74 8.45 -10.35
N ASP A 559 40.75 7.62 -10.10
CA ASP A 559 42.03 7.98 -9.49
C ASP A 559 42.79 9.05 -10.29
N SER A 560 43.14 10.16 -9.63
CA SER A 560 44.03 11.19 -10.18
C SER A 560 45.51 10.91 -9.88
N SER A 561 45.84 9.95 -9.01
CA SER A 561 47.21 9.78 -8.48
C SER A 561 48.15 8.91 -9.34
N ARG A 562 47.67 8.31 -10.44
CA ARG A 562 48.46 7.41 -11.30
C ARG A 562 48.96 8.02 -12.62
N SER A 563 48.70 9.30 -12.90
CA SER A 563 49.17 9.97 -14.12
C SER A 563 50.47 10.76 -13.96
N THR A 564 51.10 10.76 -12.78
CA THR A 564 52.30 11.58 -12.49
C THR A 564 53.56 10.79 -12.11
N GLU A 565 53.61 9.48 -12.38
CA GLU A 565 54.85 8.70 -12.25
C GLU A 565 55.21 8.00 -13.57
N ASP A 566 55.61 8.78 -14.56
CA ASP A 566 56.53 8.33 -15.62
C ASP A 566 57.73 9.29 -15.66
N PRO A 567 58.77 9.11 -14.81
CA PRO A 567 60.07 9.69 -15.09
C PRO A 567 60.80 8.75 -16.06
N LYS A 568 60.74 9.10 -17.34
CA LYS A 568 61.81 8.95 -18.33
C LYS A 568 62.65 7.66 -18.26
N LYS A 569 62.37 6.73 -19.17
CA LYS A 569 63.43 5.99 -19.88
C LYS A 569 63.35 6.33 -21.36
N ALA A 570 64.03 7.42 -21.70
CA ALA A 570 64.56 7.68 -23.03
C ALA A 570 66.07 7.89 -22.82
N GLU A 571 66.84 7.21 -23.69
CA GLU A 571 68.31 7.05 -23.75
C GLU A 571 68.90 5.91 -22.91
#